data_AF-A0AAV0H858-F1
#
_entry.id   AF-A0AAV0H858-F1
#
_cell.length_a   1.000
_cell.length_b   1.000
_cell.length_c   1.000
_cell.angle_alpha   90.00
_cell.angle_beta   90.00
_cell.angle_gamma   90.00
#
_symmetry.space_group_name_H-M   'P 1'
#
loop_
_entity.id
_entity.type
_entity.pdbx_description
1 polymer ?
#
loop_
_entity_poly.entity_id
_entity_poly.type
_entity_poly.pdbx_seq_one_letter_code
_entity_poly.pdbx_strand_id
1 'polypeptide(L)' 'MIRNARRSGKIWVRIFPDKPVTLRPTETRIGSGKGSPEYWVVVVKPGRILYEMGGVRENIARVS' A
#
# COMPACT_ATOMS: atom_id res chain seq x y z
N MET A 1 -11.86 0.70 -6.31
CA MET A 1 -11.42 -0.71 -6.42
C MET A 1 -12.44 -1.73 -5.88
N ILE A 2 -12.39 -2.18 -4.61
CA ILE A 2 -13.22 -3.29 -4.09
C ILE A 2 -14.73 -2.99 -4.13
N ARG A 3 -15.13 -1.75 -3.81
CA ARG A 3 -16.55 -1.33 -3.87
C ARG A 3 -17.11 -1.28 -5.29
N ASN A 4 -16.27 -0.93 -6.28
CA ASN A 4 -16.69 -0.83 -7.69
C ASN A 4 -16.85 -2.20 -8.34
N ALA A 5 -16.08 -3.20 -7.89
CA ALA A 5 -16.21 -4.58 -8.33
C ALA A 5 -17.49 -5.28 -7.78
N ARG A 6 -18.36 -4.60 -7.00
CA ARG A 6 -19.64 -5.14 -6.47
C ARG A 6 -19.53 -6.54 -5.82
N ARG A 7 -18.37 -6.88 -5.23
CA ARG A 7 -18.03 -8.19 -4.66
C ARG A 7 -18.01 -9.35 -5.68
N SER A 8 -18.08 -9.08 -6.98
CA SER A 8 -17.81 -10.06 -8.03
C SER A 8 -16.34 -10.00 -8.45
N GLY A 9 -15.76 -11.18 -8.71
CA GLY A 9 -14.36 -11.31 -9.06
C GLY A 9 -13.41 -11.36 -7.85
N LYS A 10 -12.15 -11.64 -8.14
CA LYS A 10 -11.08 -11.83 -7.17
C LYS A 10 -10.03 -10.74 -7.38
N ILE A 11 -9.58 -10.16 -6.26
CA ILE A 11 -8.53 -9.15 -6.24
C ILE A 11 -7.35 -9.73 -5.48
N TRP A 12 -6.15 -9.66 -6.07
CA TRP A 12 -4.92 -10.05 -5.43
C TRP A 12 -4.11 -8.81 -5.09
N VAL A 13 -3.64 -8.73 -3.85
CA VAL A 13 -2.65 -7.73 -3.43
C VAL A 13 -1.27 -8.36 -3.63
N ARG A 14 -0.43 -7.76 -4.48
CA ARG A 14 0.88 -8.30 -4.86
C ARG A 14 2.03 -7.75 -4.03
N ILE A 15 1.72 -6.84 -3.10
CA ILE A 15 2.67 -6.17 -2.23
C ILE A 15 2.30 -6.36 -0.76
N PHE A 16 3.29 -6.36 0.12
CA PHE A 16 3.12 -6.37 1.56
C PHE A 16 4.05 -5.31 2.18
N PRO A 17 3.57 -4.45 3.09
CA PRO A 17 4.40 -3.43 3.72
C PRO A 17 5.25 -4.05 4.84
N ASP A 18 6.51 -4.35 4.54
CA ASP A 18 7.46 -5.04 5.42
C ASP A 18 8.53 -4.11 6.01
N LYS A 19 8.64 -2.87 5.52
CA LYS A 19 9.67 -1.93 5.96
C LYS A 19 9.13 -0.91 6.97
N PRO A 20 9.64 -0.88 8.22
CA PRO A 20 9.25 0.13 9.19
C PRO A 20 9.94 1.48 8.92
N VAL A 21 9.19 2.57 9.02
CA VAL A 21 9.64 3.97 8.95
C VAL A 21 9.39 4.61 10.30
N THR A 22 10.45 5.17 10.88
CA THR A 22 10.43 5.80 12.20
C THR A 22 10.32 7.30 12.07
N LEU A 23 9.52 7.92 12.92
CA LEU A 23 9.39 9.36 13.04
C LEU A 23 9.72 9.81 14.46
N ARG A 24 10.14 11.07 14.59
CA ARG A 24 10.27 11.72 15.89
C ARG A 24 9.27 12.87 15.94
N PRO A 25 8.60 13.07 17.08
CA PRO A 25 7.72 14.22 17.28
C PRO A 25 8.50 15.55 17.13
N THR A 26 7.84 16.54 16.55
CA THR A 26 8.40 17.87 16.24
C THR A 26 8.95 18.59 17.47
N GLU A 27 8.45 18.28 18.66
CA GLU A 27 8.80 18.95 19.92
C GLU A 27 10.13 18.46 20.54
N THR A 28 10.77 17.44 19.96
CA THR A 28 11.98 16.82 20.54
C THR A 28 13.28 17.34 19.92
N ARG A 29 14.29 17.60 20.76
CA ARG A 29 15.63 18.02 20.30
C ARG A 29 16.35 16.84 19.62
N ILE A 30 17.17 17.14 18.61
CA ILE A 30 17.97 16.13 17.90
C ILE A 30 19.04 15.57 18.86
N GLY A 31 19.14 14.23 18.98
CA GLY A 31 20.23 13.58 19.72
C GLY A 31 19.88 12.25 20.40
N SER A 32 18.60 11.99 20.70
CA SER A 32 18.19 10.87 21.57
C SER A 32 18.01 9.49 20.90
N GLY A 33 18.68 9.22 19.77
CA GLY A 33 18.57 7.92 19.08
C GLY A 33 17.27 7.72 18.25
N LYS A 34 17.18 6.67 17.45
CA LYS A 34 16.12 6.48 16.45
C LYS A 34 14.73 6.40 17.11
N GLY A 35 13.73 7.09 16.54
CA GLY A 35 12.36 7.07 17.05
C GLY A 35 11.66 5.72 16.85
N SER A 36 10.44 5.57 17.38
CA SER A 36 9.61 4.38 17.19
C SER A 36 9.10 4.28 15.74
N PRO A 37 8.83 3.07 15.21
CA PRO A 37 8.16 2.92 13.92
C PRO A 37 6.76 3.53 13.93
N GLU A 38 6.46 4.42 12.98
CA GLU A 38 5.12 5.00 12.78
C GLU A 38 4.41 4.42 11.56
N TYR A 39 5.15 4.13 10.47
CA TYR A 39 4.57 3.58 9.25
C TYR A 39 5.26 2.30 8.82
N TRP A 40 4.50 1.43 8.15
CA TRP A 40 5.04 0.31 7.39
C TRP A 40 4.87 0.61 5.91
N VAL A 41 5.97 0.58 5.18
CA VAL A 41 6.00 0.95 3.77
C VAL A 41 6.52 -0.21 2.93
N VAL A 42 6.22 -0.17 1.64
CA VAL A 42 6.87 -1.00 0.63
C VAL A 42 7.49 -0.07 -0.41
N VAL A 43 8.69 -0.40 -0.87
CA VAL A 43 9.35 0.39 -1.91
C VAL A 43 8.82 -0.07 -3.27
N VAL A 44 8.16 0.84 -4.00
CA VAL A 44 7.60 0.57 -5.33
C VAL A 44 8.47 1.22 -6.39
N LYS A 45 8.88 0.44 -7.39
CA LYS A 45 9.60 0.91 -8.59
C LYS A 45 8.69 0.90 -9.81
N PRO A 46 8.96 1.72 -10.84
CA PRO A 46 8.23 1.66 -12.10
C PRO A 46 8.15 0.23 -12.67
N GLY A 47 6.98 -0.14 -13.20
CA GLY A 47 6.72 -1.49 -13.73
C GLY A 47 6.28 -2.53 -12.68
N ARG A 48 6.23 -2.19 -11.39
CA ARG A 48 5.74 -3.10 -10.35
C ARG A 48 4.20 -3.13 -10.33
N ILE A 49 3.63 -4.32 -10.48
CA ILE A 49 2.19 -4.55 -10.32
C ILE A 49 1.85 -4.58 -8.82
N LEU A 50 0.90 -3.74 -8.41
CA LEU A 50 0.47 -3.64 -7.00
C LEU A 50 -0.77 -4.49 -6.71
N TYR A 51 -1.69 -4.52 -7.67
CA TYR A 51 -2.96 -5.24 -7.58
C TYR A 51 -3.24 -5.95 -8.89
N GLU A 52 -3.84 -7.12 -8.79
CA GLU A 52 -4.35 -7.88 -9.93
C GLU A 52 -5.85 -8.14 -9.71
N MET A 53 -6.60 -8.24 -10.81
CA MET A 53 -8.03 -8.54 -10.78
C MET A 53 -8.36 -9.64 -11.77
N GLY A 54 -9.30 -10.51 -11.39
CA GLY A 54 -9.80 -11.58 -12.23
C GLY A 54 -11.31 -11.77 -12.03
N GLY A 55 -12.00 -12.22 -13.07
CA GLY A 55 -13.45 -12.46 -13.02
C GLY A 55 -14.31 -11.19 -13.05
N VAL A 56 -13.75 -10.05 -13.48
CA VAL A 56 -14.48 -8.80 -13.73
C VAL A 56 -14.34 -8.39 -15.19
N ARG A 57 -15.39 -7.75 -15.77
CA ARG A 57 -15.32 -7.20 -17.12
C ARG A 57 -14.33 -6.02 -17.16
N GLU A 58 -13.62 -5.88 -18.28
CA GLU A 58 -12.54 -4.89 -18.46
C GLU A 58 -13.00 -3.44 -18.17
N ASN A 59 -14.22 -3.09 -18.57
CA ASN A 59 -14.80 -1.78 -18.31
C ASN A 59 -14.95 -1.48 -16.80
N ILE A 60 -15.24 -2.49 -15.98
CA ILE A 60 -15.32 -2.36 -14.52
C ILE A 60 -13.91 -2.33 -13.91
N ALA A 61 -12.97 -3.09 -14.48
CA ALA A 61 -11.58 -3.14 -14.02
C ALA A 61 -10.82 -1.82 -14.24
N ARG A 62 -11.04 -1.12 -15.37
CA ARG A 62 -10.33 0.12 -15.71
C ARG A 62 -10.85 1.36 -14.96
N VAL A 63 -12.10 1.36 -14.54
CA VAL A 63 -12.73 2.47 -13.79
C VAL A 63 -12.46 2.36 -12.27
N SER A 64 -11.78 1.28 -11.83
CA SER A 64 -11.63 0.91 -10.42
C SER A 64 -10.39 1.43 -9.73
#